data_AF-A0A8S2TLK1-F1
#
_entry.id   AF-A0A8S2TLK1-F1
#
_cell.length_a   1.000
_cell.length_b   1.000
_cell.length_c   1.000
_cell.angle_alpha   90.00
_cell.angle_beta   90.00
_cell.angle_gamma   90.00
#
_symmetry.space_group_name_H-M   'P 1'
#
loop_
_entity.id
_entity.type
_entity.pdbx_description
1 polymer ?
#
loop_
_entity_poly.entity_id
_entity_poly.type
_entity_poly.pdbx_seq_one_letter_code
_entity_poly.pdbx_strand_id
1 'polypeptide(L)'
;TTMQQNSTSYRNRLNDLAIADRQRQQSDEIQKDAIWSSYIKDLERLFMKNTQNYSVDEQRMRAAFVRAKSLTTLRQIDVKRKGYLIQFLYEADLLHGGDKNNLIDLSGADLSGIHLGSSPTSRYVLDNISLRNVNLTNASFISTYLENADFTGSIMTNANFTDTYLHRAKFIDCQLDYTSFQNAYTLTTVFENVNFTGELFQNH
;
A
#
# COMPACT_ATOMS: atom_id res chain seq x y z
N THR A 1 -20.85 20.10 -48.71
CA THR A 1 -19.50 19.54 -48.98
C THR A 1 -18.48 19.99 -47.93
N THR A 2 -18.37 21.28 -47.62
CA THR A 2 -17.42 21.83 -46.63
C THR A 2 -17.70 21.43 -45.17
N MET A 3 -18.98 21.35 -44.75
CA MET A 3 -19.34 20.89 -43.39
C MET A 3 -19.02 19.40 -43.14
N GLN A 4 -19.23 18.54 -44.16
CA GLN A 4 -18.91 17.12 -44.04
C GLN A 4 -17.39 16.88 -43.94
N GLN A 5 -16.58 17.60 -44.74
CA GLN A 5 -15.12 17.51 -44.67
C GLN A 5 -14.56 17.99 -43.31
N ASN A 6 -15.11 19.05 -42.72
CA ASN A 6 -14.74 19.50 -41.38
C ASN A 6 -15.11 18.46 -40.30
N SER A 7 -16.28 17.81 -40.42
CA SER A 7 -16.70 16.77 -39.47
C SER A 7 -15.82 15.51 -39.54
N THR A 8 -15.32 15.15 -40.72
CA THR A 8 -14.42 14.00 -40.91
C THR A 8 -13.01 14.33 -40.41
N SER A 9 -12.48 15.52 -40.69
CA SER A 9 -11.18 15.97 -40.18
C SER A 9 -11.16 16.03 -38.65
N TYR A 10 -12.26 16.45 -38.03
CA TYR A 10 -12.40 16.47 -36.57
C TYR A 10 -12.44 15.07 -35.96
N ARG A 11 -13.23 14.15 -36.53
CA ARG A 11 -13.28 12.74 -36.10
C ARG A 11 -11.93 12.05 -36.20
N ASN A 12 -11.17 12.29 -37.27
CA ASN A 12 -9.84 11.71 -37.44
C ASN A 12 -8.87 12.19 -36.35
N ARG A 13 -8.85 13.50 -36.05
CA ARG A 13 -8.03 14.04 -34.94
C ARG A 13 -8.39 13.44 -33.58
N LEU A 14 -9.66 13.25 -33.29
CA LEU A 14 -10.09 12.60 -32.04
C LEU A 14 -9.63 11.14 -31.97
N ASN A 15 -9.69 10.41 -33.09
CA ASN A 15 -9.17 9.05 -33.15
C ASN A 15 -7.65 8.99 -32.96
N ASP A 16 -6.90 9.90 -33.58
CA ASP A 16 -5.44 9.98 -33.45
C ASP A 16 -5.03 10.31 -32.00
N LEU A 17 -5.73 11.24 -31.35
CA LEU A 17 -5.54 11.55 -29.92
C LEU A 17 -5.82 10.33 -29.05
N ALA A 18 -6.94 9.61 -29.29
CA ALA A 18 -7.28 8.42 -28.53
C ALA A 18 -6.27 7.27 -28.73
N ILE A 19 -5.67 7.15 -29.92
CA ILE A 19 -4.59 6.18 -30.18
C ILE A 19 -3.33 6.58 -29.42
N ALA A 20 -2.93 7.85 -29.49
CA ALA A 20 -1.75 8.35 -28.76
C ALA A 20 -1.91 8.21 -27.25
N ASP A 21 -3.10 8.46 -26.71
CA ASP A 21 -3.40 8.26 -25.29
C ASP A 21 -3.31 6.78 -24.89
N ARG A 22 -3.87 5.87 -25.69
CA ARG A 22 -3.74 4.43 -25.46
C ARG A 22 -2.29 3.96 -25.50
N GLN A 23 -1.49 4.47 -26.44
CA GLN A 23 -0.07 4.13 -26.54
C GLN A 23 0.72 4.64 -25.34
N ARG A 24 0.44 5.87 -24.87
CA ARG A 24 1.04 6.42 -23.66
C ARG A 24 0.70 5.58 -22.44
N GLN A 25 -0.58 5.29 -22.23
CA GLN A 25 -1.03 4.40 -21.14
C GLN A 25 -0.37 3.03 -21.20
N GLN A 26 -0.29 2.42 -22.38
CA GLN A 26 0.37 1.13 -22.56
C GLN A 26 1.87 1.19 -22.25
N SER A 27 2.56 2.26 -22.68
CA SER A 27 3.97 2.48 -22.37
C SER A 27 4.19 2.65 -20.86
N ASP A 28 3.33 3.42 -20.19
CA ASP A 28 3.41 3.63 -18.73
C ASP A 28 3.19 2.32 -17.97
N GLU A 29 2.25 1.48 -18.42
CA GLU A 29 2.00 0.17 -17.82
C GLU A 29 3.20 -0.79 -18.01
N ILE A 30 3.79 -0.84 -19.21
CA ILE A 30 5.00 -1.62 -19.48
C ILE A 30 6.14 -1.15 -18.57
N GLN A 31 6.31 0.16 -18.38
CA GLN A 31 7.33 0.72 -17.51
C GLN A 31 7.11 0.29 -16.04
N LYS A 32 5.89 0.38 -15.53
CA LYS A 32 5.56 -0.04 -14.15
C LYS A 32 5.79 -1.55 -13.94
N ASP A 33 5.44 -2.38 -14.92
CA ASP A 33 5.68 -3.82 -14.87
C ASP A 33 7.17 -4.17 -14.90
N ALA A 34 7.96 -3.41 -15.65
CA ALA A 34 9.41 -3.55 -15.67
C ALA A 34 10.03 -3.17 -14.31
N ILE A 35 9.54 -2.08 -13.68
CA ILE A 35 9.96 -1.66 -12.34
C ILE A 35 9.61 -2.74 -11.30
N TRP A 36 8.38 -3.26 -11.33
CA TRP A 36 7.96 -4.37 -10.47
C TRP A 36 8.85 -5.60 -10.65
N SER A 37 9.05 -6.04 -11.88
CA SER A 37 9.86 -7.23 -12.18
C SER A 37 11.31 -7.05 -11.75
N SER A 38 11.88 -5.86 -11.94
CA SER A 38 13.21 -5.52 -11.43
C SER A 38 13.26 -5.57 -9.91
N TYR A 39 12.22 -5.08 -9.23
CA TYR A 39 12.15 -5.10 -7.77
C TYR A 39 12.14 -6.52 -7.21
N ILE A 40 11.29 -7.40 -7.74
CA ILE A 40 11.21 -8.81 -7.32
C ILE A 40 12.55 -9.50 -7.51
N LYS A 41 13.20 -9.32 -8.67
CA LYS A 41 14.53 -9.87 -8.95
C LYS A 41 15.61 -9.37 -7.99
N ASP A 42 15.53 -8.11 -7.57
CA ASP A 42 16.45 -7.54 -6.60
C ASP A 42 16.23 -8.16 -5.20
N LEU A 43 14.97 -8.34 -4.78
CA LEU A 43 14.67 -9.03 -3.53
C LEU A 43 15.14 -10.49 -3.53
N GLU A 44 14.90 -11.24 -4.61
CA GLU A 44 15.40 -12.60 -4.75
C GLU A 44 16.92 -12.68 -4.53
N ARG A 45 17.67 -11.77 -5.14
CA ARG A 45 19.14 -11.70 -4.99
C ARG A 45 19.57 -11.40 -3.55
N LEU A 46 18.81 -10.57 -2.85
CA LEU A 46 19.14 -10.09 -1.50
C LEU A 46 18.76 -11.11 -0.42
N PHE A 47 17.69 -11.89 -0.63
CA PHE A 47 17.14 -12.79 0.39
C PHE A 47 17.43 -14.28 0.15
N MET A 48 17.69 -14.72 -1.09
CA MET A 48 17.90 -16.15 -1.39
C MET A 48 19.36 -16.63 -1.31
N LYS A 49 20.32 -15.75 -0.99
CA LYS A 49 21.71 -16.17 -0.71
C LYS A 49 21.90 -16.45 0.77
N ASN A 50 22.39 -17.67 1.08
CA ASN A 50 22.61 -18.22 2.43
C ASN A 50 23.02 -17.15 3.45
N THR A 51 22.10 -16.78 4.33
CA THR A 51 22.19 -15.63 5.24
C THR A 51 23.02 -15.89 6.49
N GLN A 52 23.45 -17.14 6.70
CA GLN A 52 24.05 -17.64 7.94
C GLN A 52 25.45 -17.04 8.26
N ASN A 53 26.12 -16.37 7.31
CA ASN A 53 27.49 -15.86 7.51
C ASN A 53 27.63 -14.34 7.44
N TYR A 54 26.54 -13.58 7.41
CA TYR A 54 26.66 -12.14 7.32
C TYR A 54 26.90 -11.48 8.67
N SER A 55 27.89 -10.61 8.71
CA SER A 55 28.12 -9.69 9.83
C SER A 55 26.90 -8.80 10.08
N VAL A 56 26.82 -8.25 11.29
CA VAL A 56 25.76 -7.30 11.67
C VAL A 56 25.73 -6.09 10.72
N ASP A 57 26.89 -5.61 10.28
CA ASP A 57 26.98 -4.47 9.36
C ASP A 57 26.46 -4.81 7.95
N GLU A 58 26.74 -6.01 7.43
CA GLU A 58 26.18 -6.46 6.15
C GLU A 58 24.66 -6.66 6.23
N GLN A 59 24.14 -7.16 7.35
CA GLN A 59 22.71 -7.25 7.59
C GLN A 59 22.05 -5.86 7.59
N ARG A 60 22.67 -4.89 8.26
CA ARG A 60 22.21 -3.49 8.26
C ARG A 60 22.25 -2.86 6.87
N MET A 61 23.34 -3.06 6.12
CA MET A 61 23.46 -2.55 4.75
C MET A 61 22.41 -3.15 3.82
N ARG A 62 22.14 -4.46 3.93
CA ARG A 62 21.06 -5.10 3.17
C ARG A 62 19.71 -4.55 3.53
N ALA A 63 19.38 -4.43 4.82
CA ALA A 63 18.11 -3.85 5.27
C ALA A 63 17.95 -2.41 4.73
N ALA A 64 19.01 -1.59 4.79
CA ALA A 64 19.01 -0.25 4.24
C ALA A 64 18.79 -0.23 2.72
N PHE A 65 19.42 -1.14 1.97
CA PHE A 65 19.25 -1.25 0.52
C PHE A 65 17.83 -1.70 0.15
N VAL A 66 17.31 -2.73 0.83
CA VAL A 66 15.94 -3.22 0.61
C VAL A 66 14.96 -2.10 0.90
N ARG A 67 15.08 -1.41 2.04
CA ARG A 67 14.25 -0.24 2.38
C ARG A 67 14.30 0.84 1.30
N ALA A 68 15.50 1.27 0.90
CA ALA A 68 15.66 2.28 -0.14
C ALA A 68 14.97 1.84 -1.44
N LYS A 69 15.17 0.59 -1.84
CA LYS A 69 14.53 0.02 -3.03
C LYS A 69 13.00 -0.01 -2.88
N SER A 70 12.45 -0.53 -1.79
CA SER A 70 11.01 -0.60 -1.53
C SER A 70 10.36 0.79 -1.59
N LEU A 71 10.96 1.79 -0.95
CA LEU A 71 10.46 3.17 -0.98
C LEU A 71 10.51 3.77 -2.39
N THR A 72 11.59 3.57 -3.13
CA THR A 72 11.69 4.08 -4.51
C THR A 72 10.73 3.38 -5.47
N THR A 73 10.51 2.07 -5.31
CA THR A 73 9.54 1.30 -6.08
C THR A 73 8.12 1.77 -5.80
N LEU A 74 7.74 1.92 -4.52
CA LEU A 74 6.42 2.40 -4.12
C LEU A 74 6.07 3.76 -4.73
N ARG A 75 7.05 4.66 -4.88
CA ARG A 75 6.85 5.98 -5.52
C ARG A 75 6.58 5.91 -7.02
N GLN A 76 7.01 4.83 -7.69
CA GLN A 76 6.97 4.72 -9.15
C GLN A 76 5.84 3.84 -9.68
N ILE A 77 5.21 3.05 -8.80
CA ILE A 77 4.10 2.16 -9.15
C ILE A 77 2.76 2.77 -8.73
N ASP A 78 1.70 2.38 -9.43
CA ASP A 78 0.33 2.79 -9.12
C ASP A 78 -0.22 2.11 -7.85
N VAL A 79 -1.36 2.60 -7.37
CA VAL A 79 -2.02 2.14 -6.13
C VAL A 79 -2.36 0.64 -6.13
N LYS A 80 -2.67 0.04 -7.28
CA LYS A 80 -3.00 -1.38 -7.37
C LYS A 80 -1.74 -2.22 -7.16
N ARG A 81 -0.65 -1.86 -7.83
CA ARG A 81 0.66 -2.51 -7.65
C ARG A 81 1.25 -2.27 -6.25
N LYS A 82 1.00 -1.10 -5.63
CA LYS A 82 1.35 -0.88 -4.21
C LYS A 82 0.66 -1.91 -3.30
N GLY A 83 -0.63 -2.17 -3.51
CA GLY A 83 -1.37 -3.20 -2.77
C GLY A 83 -0.74 -4.59 -2.91
N TYR A 84 -0.44 -5.00 -4.14
CA TYR A 84 0.27 -6.27 -4.39
C TYR A 84 1.64 -6.33 -3.74
N LEU A 85 2.36 -5.20 -3.70
CA LEU A 85 3.67 -5.15 -3.04
C LEU A 85 3.53 -5.43 -1.56
N ILE A 86 2.64 -4.71 -0.87
CA ILE A 86 2.45 -4.88 0.57
C ILE A 86 2.03 -6.32 0.89
N GLN A 87 1.09 -6.88 0.11
CA GLN A 87 0.68 -8.27 0.27
C GLN A 87 1.84 -9.24 0.08
N PHE A 88 2.63 -9.08 -0.97
CA PHE A 88 3.79 -9.93 -1.23
C PHE A 88 4.83 -9.85 -0.11
N LEU A 89 5.14 -8.65 0.38
CA LEU A 89 6.12 -8.47 1.47
C LEU A 89 5.62 -9.09 2.78
N TYR A 90 4.32 -9.01 3.04
CA TYR A 90 3.70 -9.70 4.16
C TYR A 90 3.77 -11.23 3.99
N GLU A 91 3.33 -11.78 2.86
CA GLU A 91 3.35 -13.24 2.62
C GLU A 91 4.78 -13.83 2.62
N ALA A 92 5.77 -13.02 2.27
CA ALA A 92 7.18 -13.40 2.28
C ALA A 92 7.86 -13.28 3.66
N ASP A 93 7.12 -12.95 4.73
CA ASP A 93 7.65 -12.69 6.08
C ASP A 93 8.67 -11.53 6.13
N LEU A 94 8.51 -10.55 5.22
CA LEU A 94 9.41 -9.40 5.09
C LEU A 94 8.82 -8.12 5.71
N LEU A 95 7.50 -8.10 5.98
CA LEU A 95 6.77 -6.97 6.51
C LEU A 95 5.79 -7.41 7.61
N HIS A 96 6.32 -7.59 8.82
CA HIS A 96 5.53 -7.86 10.03
C HIS A 96 5.97 -6.97 11.19
N GLY A 97 5.06 -6.73 12.11
CA GLY A 97 5.28 -6.13 13.42
C GLY A 97 5.45 -7.20 14.48
N GLY A 98 5.93 -6.78 15.65
CA GLY A 98 6.00 -7.64 16.84
C GLY A 98 7.36 -8.24 17.16
N ASP A 99 8.34 -8.26 16.24
CA ASP A 99 9.67 -8.81 16.56
C ASP A 99 10.84 -8.11 15.85
N LYS A 100 12.03 -8.23 16.45
CA LYS A 100 13.33 -7.66 16.05
C LYS A 100 13.82 -8.08 14.64
N ASN A 101 12.98 -8.77 13.88
CA ASN A 101 13.28 -9.34 12.57
C ASN A 101 12.48 -8.72 11.43
N ASN A 102 11.78 -7.59 11.62
CA ASN A 102 11.19 -6.89 10.48
C ASN A 102 12.30 -6.47 9.51
N LEU A 103 12.43 -7.20 8.41
CA LEU A 103 13.49 -7.01 7.41
C LEU A 103 13.28 -5.73 6.62
N ILE A 104 12.02 -5.28 6.49
CA ILE A 104 11.65 -4.09 5.73
C ILE A 104 10.87 -3.13 6.60
N ASP A 105 11.51 -2.00 6.89
CA ASP A 105 10.83 -0.82 7.41
C ASP A 105 10.25 -0.02 6.24
N LEU A 106 8.96 0.34 6.32
CA LEU A 106 8.25 1.19 5.37
C LEU A 106 7.94 2.59 5.92
N SER A 107 8.48 2.97 7.08
CA SER A 107 8.29 4.31 7.66
C SER A 107 8.61 5.41 6.63
N GLY A 108 7.72 6.38 6.48
CA GLY A 108 7.81 7.45 5.48
C GLY A 108 7.39 7.04 4.05
N ALA A 109 6.90 5.82 3.85
CA ALA A 109 6.31 5.43 2.57
C ALA A 109 5.01 6.21 2.29
N ASP A 110 4.78 6.50 1.01
CA ASP A 110 3.50 6.98 0.53
C ASP A 110 2.68 5.82 -0.02
N LEU A 111 1.74 5.37 0.79
CA LEU A 111 0.73 4.37 0.47
C LEU A 111 -0.67 4.99 0.37
N SER A 112 -0.76 6.27 0.01
CA SER A 112 -2.07 6.89 -0.22
C SER A 112 -2.87 6.15 -1.30
N GLY A 113 -4.16 6.00 -1.06
CA GLY A 113 -5.11 5.37 -1.98
C GLY A 113 -4.93 3.87 -2.17
N ILE A 114 -4.09 3.19 -1.37
CA ILE A 114 -3.94 1.73 -1.48
C ILE A 114 -5.26 1.01 -1.18
N HIS A 115 -5.44 -0.14 -1.80
CA HIS A 115 -6.56 -1.02 -1.54
C HIS A 115 -6.02 -2.35 -1.02
N LEU A 116 -6.15 -2.57 0.29
CA LEU A 116 -5.79 -3.77 1.03
C LEU A 116 -7.04 -4.40 1.67
N GLY A 117 -8.14 -4.40 0.91
CA GLY A 117 -9.46 -4.88 1.32
C GLY A 117 -9.89 -6.13 0.55
N SER A 118 -10.82 -6.89 1.11
CA SER A 118 -11.30 -8.14 0.50
C SER A 118 -11.83 -7.93 -0.92
N SER A 119 -11.50 -8.87 -1.80
CA SER A 119 -12.28 -9.17 -3.01
C SER A 119 -13.47 -10.03 -2.58
N PRO A 120 -14.60 -10.08 -3.33
CA PRO A 120 -15.71 -11.02 -3.05
C PRO A 120 -15.29 -12.48 -2.85
N THR A 121 -14.07 -12.85 -3.30
CA THR A 121 -13.52 -14.20 -3.26
C THR A 121 -12.39 -14.42 -2.24
N SER A 122 -11.90 -13.39 -1.54
CA SER A 122 -10.79 -13.54 -0.58
C SER A 122 -10.73 -12.37 0.42
N ARG A 123 -10.62 -12.69 1.71
CA ARG A 123 -10.28 -11.72 2.77
C ARG A 123 -8.76 -11.63 2.87
N TYR A 124 -8.23 -10.41 2.94
CA TYR A 124 -6.82 -10.20 3.21
C TYR A 124 -6.54 -10.49 4.68
N VAL A 125 -5.51 -11.29 4.95
CA VAL A 125 -4.99 -11.53 6.30
C VAL A 125 -3.66 -10.79 6.38
N LEU A 126 -3.61 -9.74 7.19
CA LEU A 126 -2.46 -8.86 7.41
C LEU A 126 -2.18 -8.72 8.91
N ASP A 127 -2.43 -9.78 9.68
CA ASP A 127 -2.25 -9.78 11.12
C ASP A 127 -0.81 -9.49 11.51
N ASN A 128 -0.64 -8.67 12.54
CA ASN A 128 0.62 -8.17 13.06
C ASN A 128 1.35 -7.23 12.09
N ILE A 129 0.81 -6.82 10.94
CA ILE A 129 1.54 -5.95 10.01
C ILE A 129 2.00 -4.64 10.68
N SER A 130 3.22 -4.18 10.34
CA SER A 130 3.73 -2.88 10.77
C SER A 130 3.67 -1.86 9.65
N LEU A 131 2.77 -0.88 9.78
CA LEU A 131 2.59 0.26 8.88
C LEU A 131 2.77 1.57 9.65
N ARG A 132 3.87 1.67 10.41
CA ARG A 132 4.19 2.83 11.25
C ARG A 132 4.73 4.00 10.44
N ASN A 133 4.35 5.22 10.79
CA ASN A 133 4.78 6.47 10.14
C ASN A 133 4.57 6.47 8.62
N VAL A 134 3.51 5.82 8.12
CA VAL A 134 3.18 5.71 6.70
C VAL A 134 2.06 6.69 6.35
N ASN A 135 2.07 7.24 5.13
CA ASN A 135 0.90 7.92 4.60
C ASN A 135 -0.07 6.89 4.00
N LEU A 136 -1.23 6.73 4.63
CA LEU A 136 -2.35 5.88 4.26
C LEU A 136 -3.61 6.71 3.97
N THR A 137 -3.46 7.97 3.58
CA THR A 137 -4.58 8.85 3.19
C THR A 137 -5.40 8.18 2.09
N ASN A 138 -6.73 8.15 2.24
CA ASN A 138 -7.67 7.47 1.34
C ASN A 138 -7.44 5.94 1.17
N ALA A 139 -6.70 5.29 2.07
CA ALA A 139 -6.50 3.84 1.98
C ALA A 139 -7.77 3.06 2.35
N SER A 140 -7.95 1.88 1.75
CA SER A 140 -9.08 0.98 2.02
C SER A 140 -8.61 -0.36 2.56
N PHE A 141 -9.13 -0.74 3.72
CA PHE A 141 -8.87 -1.97 4.46
C PHE A 141 -10.17 -2.78 4.72
N ILE A 142 -11.18 -2.56 3.88
CA ILE A 142 -12.53 -3.13 4.07
C ILE A 142 -12.46 -4.65 4.19
N SER A 143 -13.09 -5.20 5.24
CA SER A 143 -13.19 -6.65 5.47
C SER A 143 -11.84 -7.40 5.58
N THR A 144 -10.82 -6.73 6.10
CA THR A 144 -9.46 -7.28 6.29
C THR A 144 -9.21 -7.74 7.74
N TYR A 145 -8.35 -8.74 7.93
CA TYR A 145 -7.82 -9.10 9.25
C TYR A 145 -6.52 -8.33 9.52
N LEU A 146 -6.53 -7.54 10.58
CA LEU A 146 -5.46 -6.65 11.03
C LEU A 146 -5.26 -6.81 12.54
N GLU A 147 -5.38 -8.02 13.07
CA GLU A 147 -5.16 -8.29 14.49
C GLU A 147 -3.72 -7.90 14.85
N ASN A 148 -3.50 -7.18 15.97
CA ASN A 148 -2.19 -6.68 16.39
C ASN A 148 -1.45 -5.77 15.38
N ALA A 149 -2.12 -5.25 14.34
CA ALA A 149 -1.49 -4.33 13.39
C ALA A 149 -1.02 -3.04 14.08
N ASP A 150 0.13 -2.50 13.64
CA ASP A 150 0.71 -1.29 14.21
C ASP A 150 0.72 -0.14 13.19
N PHE A 151 -0.16 0.84 13.41
CA PHE A 151 -0.30 2.05 12.61
C PHE A 151 0.33 3.29 13.26
N THR A 152 1.17 3.11 14.30
CA THR A 152 1.72 4.23 15.09
C THR A 152 2.35 5.33 14.21
N GLY A 153 1.93 6.57 14.39
CA GLY A 153 2.45 7.75 13.67
C GLY A 153 1.94 7.92 12.24
N SER A 154 1.01 7.07 11.78
CA SER A 154 0.54 7.08 10.40
C SER A 154 -0.56 8.11 10.14
N ILE A 155 -0.61 8.60 8.90
CA ILE A 155 -1.65 9.52 8.42
C ILE A 155 -2.71 8.69 7.70
N MET A 156 -3.94 8.68 8.19
CA MET A 156 -5.04 7.85 7.70
C MET A 156 -6.30 8.68 7.40
N THR A 157 -6.12 9.95 7.05
CA THR A 157 -7.23 10.83 6.67
C THR A 157 -8.05 10.19 5.54
N ASN A 158 -9.38 10.12 5.69
CA ASN A 158 -10.31 9.45 4.78
C ASN A 158 -10.04 7.94 4.55
N ALA A 159 -9.29 7.26 5.42
CA ALA A 159 -9.12 5.82 5.30
C ALA A 159 -10.41 5.06 5.65
N ASN A 160 -10.56 3.84 5.16
CA ASN A 160 -11.75 3.02 5.35
C ASN A 160 -11.40 1.65 5.97
N PHE A 161 -11.84 1.43 7.20
CA PHE A 161 -11.73 0.18 7.96
C PHE A 161 -13.11 -0.48 8.18
N THR A 162 -14.05 -0.32 7.23
CA THR A 162 -15.38 -0.91 7.33
C THR A 162 -15.31 -2.44 7.36
N ASP A 163 -16.01 -3.07 8.30
CA ASP A 163 -16.04 -4.53 8.52
C ASP A 163 -14.64 -5.16 8.80
N THR A 164 -13.65 -4.36 9.21
CA THR A 164 -12.27 -4.82 9.45
C THR A 164 -12.11 -5.40 10.87
N TYR A 165 -11.30 -6.45 11.01
CA TYR A 165 -10.91 -6.99 12.31
C TYR A 165 -9.65 -6.30 12.82
N LEU A 166 -9.77 -5.50 13.89
CA LEU A 166 -8.71 -4.66 14.45
C LEU A 166 -8.34 -5.06 15.88
N HIS A 167 -8.65 -6.28 16.31
CA HIS A 167 -8.38 -6.73 17.68
C HIS A 167 -6.90 -6.46 18.04
N ARG A 168 -6.66 -5.75 19.14
CA ARG A 168 -5.30 -5.37 19.61
C ARG A 168 -4.46 -4.50 18.67
N ALA A 169 -5.04 -3.96 17.59
CA ALA A 169 -4.35 -3.03 16.71
C ALA A 169 -4.00 -1.72 17.45
N LYS A 170 -2.97 -1.02 16.97
CA LYS A 170 -2.46 0.21 17.59
C LYS A 170 -2.61 1.40 16.65
N PHE A 171 -3.35 2.39 17.11
CA PHE A 171 -3.52 3.71 16.52
C PHE A 171 -2.97 4.74 17.52
N ILE A 172 -1.65 4.89 17.54
CA ILE A 172 -0.95 5.79 18.46
C ILE A 172 -0.33 6.93 17.65
N ASP A 173 -0.51 8.19 18.06
CA ASP A 173 0.02 9.36 17.33
C ASP A 173 -0.48 9.45 15.87
N CYS A 174 -1.67 8.91 15.57
CA CYS A 174 -2.22 8.84 14.21
C CYS A 174 -3.05 10.07 13.84
N GLN A 175 -3.12 10.36 12.53
CA GLN A 175 -4.13 11.27 11.99
C GLN A 175 -5.33 10.48 11.43
N LEU A 176 -6.52 10.59 12.04
CA LEU A 176 -7.73 9.80 11.71
C LEU A 176 -8.90 10.65 11.20
N ASP A 177 -8.66 11.88 10.74
CA ASP A 177 -9.73 12.74 10.22
C ASP A 177 -10.51 12.03 9.09
N TYR A 178 -11.84 11.94 9.23
CA TYR A 178 -12.74 11.28 8.29
C TYR A 178 -12.47 9.78 8.06
N THR A 179 -11.71 9.12 8.93
CA THR A 179 -11.53 7.66 8.87
C THR A 179 -12.83 6.94 9.26
N SER A 180 -13.27 5.97 8.45
CA SER A 180 -14.42 5.11 8.78
C SER A 180 -13.98 3.86 9.51
N PHE A 181 -14.63 3.56 10.65
CA PHE A 181 -14.51 2.29 11.39
C PHE A 181 -15.85 1.55 11.47
N GLN A 182 -16.77 1.79 10.53
CA GLN A 182 -18.11 1.18 10.55
C GLN A 182 -18.04 -0.35 10.63
N ASN A 183 -18.70 -0.96 11.61
CA ASN A 183 -18.66 -2.41 11.88
C ASN A 183 -17.26 -3.00 12.10
N ALA A 184 -16.23 -2.17 12.36
CA ALA A 184 -14.91 -2.67 12.66
C ALA A 184 -14.91 -3.38 14.02
N TYR A 185 -14.27 -4.54 14.10
CA TYR A 185 -14.11 -5.26 15.36
C TYR A 185 -12.89 -4.73 16.11
N THR A 186 -13.11 -3.78 17.02
CA THR A 186 -12.04 -3.03 17.70
C THR A 186 -11.78 -3.47 19.15
N LEU A 187 -12.08 -4.73 19.49
CA LEU A 187 -11.86 -5.23 20.86
C LEU A 187 -10.38 -5.06 21.24
N THR A 188 -10.08 -4.40 22.37
CA THR A 188 -8.70 -4.11 22.84
C THR A 188 -7.81 -3.34 21.86
N THR A 189 -8.38 -2.71 20.82
CA THR A 189 -7.66 -1.76 19.96
C THR A 189 -7.25 -0.54 20.79
N VAL A 190 -6.02 -0.07 20.58
CA VAL A 190 -5.47 1.09 21.27
C VAL A 190 -5.61 2.32 20.39
N PHE A 191 -6.27 3.36 20.90
CA PHE A 191 -6.33 4.70 20.30
C PHE A 191 -5.72 5.70 21.29
N GLU A 192 -4.51 6.18 21.00
CA GLU A 192 -3.79 7.12 21.88
C GLU A 192 -3.21 8.29 21.06
N ASN A 193 -3.37 9.52 21.56
CA ASN A 193 -2.91 10.73 20.88
C ASN A 193 -3.31 10.80 19.39
N VAL A 194 -4.55 10.42 19.09
CA VAL A 194 -5.11 10.46 17.74
C VAL A 194 -5.85 11.77 17.51
N ASN A 195 -5.74 12.34 16.31
CA ASN A 195 -6.66 13.39 15.88
C ASN A 195 -7.91 12.76 15.24
N PHE A 196 -9.06 13.41 15.37
CA PHE A 196 -10.26 12.99 14.67
C PHE A 196 -11.27 14.12 14.49
N THR A 197 -11.71 14.29 13.25
CA THR A 197 -12.94 15.00 12.87
C THR A 197 -13.79 14.11 11.96
N GLY A 198 -15.04 13.81 12.33
CA GLY A 198 -15.95 12.93 11.56
C GLY A 198 -16.72 11.90 12.41
N GLU A 199 -17.61 11.12 11.80
CA GLU A 199 -18.39 10.06 12.48
C GLU A 199 -17.54 8.80 12.73
N LEU A 200 -17.05 8.63 13.96
CA LEU A 200 -16.06 7.59 14.27
C LEU A 200 -16.66 6.27 14.78
N PHE A 201 -17.87 6.29 15.33
CA PHE A 201 -18.49 5.11 15.94
C PHE A 201 -20.01 5.16 15.77
N GLN A 202 -20.55 4.51 14.75
CA GLN A 202 -21.95 4.07 14.83
C GLN A 202 -21.95 2.73 15.58
N ASN A 203 -22.35 2.81 16.84
CA ASN A 203 -22.42 1.75 17.85
C ASN A 203 -22.82 0.37 17.29
N HIS A 204 -22.14 -0.71 17.73
CA HIS A 204 -22.74 -1.86 18.41
C HIS A 204 -21.67 -2.73 19.08
#